data_AF-A0AA41SSW4-F1
#
_entry.id   AF-A0AA41SSW4-F1
#
_cell.length_a   1.000
_cell.length_b   1.000
_cell.length_c   1.000
_cell.angle_alpha   90.00
_cell.angle_beta   90.00
_cell.angle_gamma   90.00
#
_symmetry.space_group_name_H-M   'P 1'
#
loop_
_entity.id
_entity.type
_entity.pdbx_description
1 polymer ?
#
loop_
_entity_poly.entity_id
_entity_poly.type
_entity_poly.pdbx_seq_one_letter_code
_entity_poly.pdbx_strand_id
1 'polypeptide(L)' 'MEKYARVQKIGEGSFGKAILVESTEDGRQYVIKEINISRMSSKEREESRREVAVLANMKHPNIVQYRESFEG' A
#
# COMPACT_ATOMS: atom_id res chain seq x y z
N MET A 1 10.42 -3.88 -1.01
CA MET A 1 10.52 -3.91 0.47
C MET A 1 11.87 -3.45 1.00
N GLU A 2 13.00 -3.67 0.31
CA GLU A 2 14.34 -3.29 0.82
C GLU A 2 14.52 -1.78 1.09
N LYS A 3 13.73 -0.93 0.43
CA LYS A 3 13.71 0.53 0.61
C LYS A 3 12.96 1.02 1.85
N TYR A 4 12.31 0.13 2.59
CA TYR A 4 11.40 0.51 3.68
C TYR A 4 11.66 -0.32 4.94
N ALA A 5 12.04 0.35 6.02
CA ALA A 5 12.14 -0.25 7.34
C ALA A 5 10.78 -0.24 8.03
N ARG A 6 10.29 -1.39 8.49
CA ARG A 6 9.03 -1.48 9.25
C ARG A 6 9.21 -0.84 10.62
N VAL A 7 8.30 0.07 10.98
CA VAL A 7 8.28 0.72 12.29
C VAL A 7 7.25 0.04 13.19
N GLN A 8 5.97 0.06 12.79
CA GLN A 8 4.89 -0.55 13.59
C GLN A 8 3.62 -0.80 12.77
N LYS A 9 2.78 -1.73 13.22
CA LYS A 9 1.41 -1.90 12.69
C LYS A 9 0.51 -0.83 13.29
N ILE A 10 -0.13 -0.03 12.43
CA ILE A 10 -1.01 1.08 12.84
C ILE A 10 -2.50 0.77 12.59
N GLY A 11 -2.82 -0.31 11.89
CA GLY A 11 -4.19 -0.72 11.66
C GLY A 11 -4.30 -2.13 11.08
N GLU A 12 -5.46 -2.75 11.24
CA GLU A 12 -5.80 -4.06 10.69
C GLU A 12 -7.30 -4.14 10.42
N GLY A 13 -7.66 -4.71 9.28
CA GLY A 13 -9.06 -4.90 8.88
C GLY A 13 -9.20 -6.08 7.93
N SER A 14 -10.39 -6.24 7.34
CA SER A 14 -10.73 -7.33 6.43
C SER A 14 -9.76 -7.47 5.25
N PHE A 15 -9.24 -6.36 4.74
CA PHE A 15 -8.34 -6.31 3.58
C PHE A 15 -6.87 -6.51 3.94
N GLY A 16 -6.51 -6.55 5.23
CA GLY A 16 -5.13 -6.74 5.70
C GLY A 16 -4.66 -5.66 6.66
N LYS A 17 -3.36 -5.33 6.61
CA LYS A 17 -2.67 -4.55 7.65
C LYS A 17 -2.14 -3.23 7.11
N ALA A 18 -2.26 -2.17 7.89
CA ALA A 18 -1.57 -0.91 7.66
C ALA A 18 -0.31 -0.86 8.53
N ILE A 19 0.85 -0.72 7.89
CA ILE A 19 2.16 -0.70 8.56
C ILE A 19 2.81 0.66 8.31
N LEU A 20 3.16 1.36 9.39
CA LEU A 20 4.02 2.52 9.33
C LEU A 20 5.45 2.05 9.01
N VAL A 21 6.05 2.65 8.00
CA VAL A 21 7.42 2.37 7.57
C VAL A 21 8.22 3.66 7.45
N GLU A 22 9.53 3.55 7.53
CA GLU A 22 10.47 4.63 7.23
C GLU A 22 11.23 4.29 5.94
N SER A 23 11.29 5.23 5.00
CA SER A 23 12.07 5.05 3.78
C SER A 23 13.55 5.18 4.07
N THR A 24 14.35 4.23 3.62
CA THR A 24 15.81 4.28 3.74
C THR A 24 16.44 5.25 2.72
N GLU A 25 15.67 5.73 1.74
CA GLU A 25 16.13 6.66 0.71
C GLU A 25 16.00 8.13 1.14
N ASP A 26 14.88 8.50 1.78
CA ASP A 26 14.57 9.90 2.13
C ASP A 26 14.34 10.13 3.63
N GLY A 27 14.36 9.08 4.47
CA GLY A 27 14.15 9.15 5.91
C GLY A 27 12.73 9.52 6.34
N ARG A 28 11.77 9.62 5.41
CA ARG A 28 10.39 9.99 5.71
C ARG A 28 9.55 8.78 6.03
N GLN A 29 8.47 9.03 6.76
CA GLN A 29 7.49 8.02 7.11
C GLN A 29 6.40 7.85 6.05
N TYR A 30 6.04 6.60 5.78
CA TYR A 30 4.98 6.20 4.86
C TYR A 30 4.12 5.10 5.47
N VAL A 31 3.00 4.80 4.83
CA VAL A 31 2.15 3.67 5.19
C VAL A 31 2.16 2.66 4.05
N ILE A 32 2.51 1.41 4.36
CA ILE A 32 2.30 0.27 3.48
C ILE A 32 1.01 -0.43 3.91
N LYS A 33 0.08 -0.57 2.97
CA LYS A 33 -1.12 -1.41 3.13
C LYS A 33 -0.82 -2.80 2.58
N GLU A 34 -0.62 -3.77 3.46
CA GLU A 34 -0.38 -5.16 3.11
C GLU A 34 -1.71 -5.87 2.89
N ILE A 35 -1.90 -6.42 1.70
CA ILE A 35 -3.13 -7.10 1.29
C ILE A 35 -2.81 -8.58 1.04
N ASN A 36 -3.66 -9.47 1.54
CA ASN A 36 -3.47 -10.91 1.34
C ASN A 36 -4.04 -11.38 0.00
N ILE A 37 -3.20 -11.33 -1.05
CA ILE A 37 -3.57 -11.74 -2.41
C ILE A 37 -3.88 -13.25 -2.55
N SER A 38 -3.37 -14.10 -1.66
CA SER A 38 -3.57 -15.56 -1.72
C SER A 38 -5.02 -15.96 -1.49
N ARG A 39 -5.78 -15.14 -0.77
CA ARG A 39 -7.20 -15.37 -0.47
C ARG A 39 -8.14 -14.71 -1.47
N MET A 40 -7.59 -13.96 -2.43
CA MET A 40 -8.36 -13.24 -3.43
C MET A 40 -8.57 -14.09 -4.68
N SER A 41 -9.80 -14.10 -5.16
CA SER A 41 -10.15 -14.58 -6.49
C SER A 41 -9.47 -13.76 -7.58
N SER A 42 -9.39 -14.29 -8.80
CA SER A 42 -8.83 -13.57 -9.95
C SER A 42 -9.53 -12.23 -10.20
N LYS A 43 -10.85 -12.17 -9.97
CA LYS A 43 -11.64 -10.95 -10.11
C LYS A 43 -11.23 -9.90 -9.08
N GLU A 44 -11.14 -10.27 -7.80
CA GLU A 44 -10.72 -9.34 -6.75
C GLU A 44 -9.30 -8.81 -6.99
N ARG A 45 -8.39 -9.66 -7.50
CA ARG A 45 -7.04 -9.22 -7.87
C ARG A 45 -7.07 -8.18 -8.98
N GLU A 46 -7.90 -8.38 -10.01
CA GLU A 46 -8.07 -7.39 -11.07
C GLU A 46 -8.66 -6.08 -10.55
N GLU A 47 -9.66 -6.15 -9.67
CA GLU A 47 -10.26 -4.97 -9.04
C GLU A 47 -9.24 -4.20 -8.19
N SER A 48 -8.39 -4.88 -7.41
CA SER A 48 -7.30 -4.22 -6.67
C SER A 48 -6.28 -3.55 -7.58
N ARG A 49 -5.93 -4.15 -8.72
CA ARG A 49 -5.04 -3.51 -9.70
C ARG A 49 -5.68 -2.26 -10.32
N ARG A 50 -6.98 -2.29 -10.59
CA ARG A 50 -7.71 -1.10 -11.06
C ARG A 50 -7.73 0.00 -10.01
N GLU A 51 -7.94 -0.33 -8.74
CA GLU A 51 -7.86 0.64 -7.64
C GLU A 51 -6.49 1.32 -7.59
N VAL A 52 -5.40 0.53 -7.66
CA VAL A 52 -4.03 1.06 -7.72
C VAL A 52 -3.84 1.98 -8.93
N ALA A 53 -4.35 1.59 -10.11
CA ALA A 53 -4.25 2.41 -11.32
C ALA A 53 -4.98 3.76 -11.18
N VAL A 54 -6.16 3.78 -10.56
CA VAL A 54 -6.89 5.03 -10.28
C VAL A 54 -6.10 5.89 -9.30
N LEU A 55 -5.68 5.33 -8.16
CA LEU A 55 -4.92 6.06 -7.13
C LEU A 55 -3.61 6.63 -7.65
N ALA A 56 -2.92 5.92 -8.56
CA ALA A 56 -1.69 6.39 -9.19
C ALA A 56 -1.86 7.66 -10.03
N ASN A 57 -3.08 7.92 -10.52
CA ASN A 57 -3.40 9.13 -11.28
C ASN A 57 -3.93 10.28 -10.40
N MET A 58 -4.17 10.05 -9.11
CA MET A 58 -4.68 11.09 -8.21
C MET A 58 -3.53 11.87 -7.57
N LYS A 59 -3.54 13.20 -7.76
CA LYS A 59 -2.61 14.13 -7.11
C LYS A 59 -3.36 15.36 -6.62
N HIS A 60 -3.72 15.36 -5.35
CA HIS A 60 -4.51 16.42 -4.73
C HIS A 60 -4.25 16.49 -3.22
N PRO A 61 -4.19 17.68 -2.59
CA PRO A 61 -3.88 17.84 -1.16
C PRO A 61 -4.84 17.09 -0.22
N ASN A 62 -6.08 16.87 -0.63
CA ASN A 62 -7.12 16.19 0.17
C ASN A 62 -7.28 14.70 -0.18
N ILE A 63 -6.37 14.13 -0.96
CA ILE A 63 -6.41 12.71 -1.34
C ILE A 63 -5.09 12.08 -0.92
N VAL A 64 -5.17 10.91 -0.28
CA VAL A 64 -3.96 10.17 0.11
C VAL A 64 -3.15 9.84 -1.14
N GLN A 65 -1.94 10.37 -1.22
CA GLN A 65 -1.09 10.22 -2.39
C GLN A 65 -0.58 8.78 -2.49
N TYR A 66 -0.82 8.15 -3.62
CA TYR A 66 -0.16 6.91 -3.98
C TYR A 66 1.31 7.15 -4.31
N ARG A 67 2.19 6.28 -3.82
CA ARG A 67 3.63 6.29 -4.11
C ARG A 67 4.01 5.14 -5.04
N GLU A 68 3.80 3.91 -4.60
CA GLU A 68 4.12 2.69 -5.36
C GLU A 68 3.40 1.46 -4.78
N SER A 69 3.44 0.35 -5.51
CA SER A 69 2.88 -0.94 -5.13
C SER A 69 3.83 -2.06 -5.53
N PHE A 70 3.85 -3.14 -4.74
CA PHE A 70 4.65 -4.34 -5.02
C PHE A 70 3.72 -5.56 -4.96
N GLU A 71 3.84 -6.47 -5.94
CA GLU A 71 3.24 -7.80 -5.90
C GLU A 71 4.37 -8.82 -5.73
N GLY A 72 4.20 -9.80 -4.84
CA GLY A 72 5.18 -10.85 -4.54
C GLY A 72 4.50 -12.15 -4.15
#